data_AF-A0A9N9GIW7-F1
#
_entry.id   AF-A0A9N9GIW7-F1
#
_cell.length_a   1.000
_cell.length_b   1.000
_cell.length_c   1.000
_cell.angle_alpha   90.00
_cell.angle_beta   90.00
_cell.angle_gamma   90.00
#
_symmetry.space_group_name_H-M   'P 1'
#
loop_
_entity.id
_entity.type
_entity.pdbx_description
1 polymer ?
#
loop_
_entity_poly.entity_id
_entity_poly.type
_entity_poly.pdbx_seq_one_letter_code
_entity_poly.pdbx_strand_id
1 'polypeptide(L)'
;MSDVHIIEANDKNNLIEAIKNRKATRVQSIIDNCIQNYDPESMLIVVEALPLLAVQYPKILSYFLKKCHYIESPPGLTDCLDTSIIKRRSLLDNTKIKTYDVKRNKNSYLTTKCYIPLPGLFTRKNGCSPFDKLAYLHSIEAFQSPVFEAIVMQKLRVYSDMHSAILVYYIIHFSLFVAVISNTNNTDTRNESLMISSLFFGSFTILSIGIRAIVKLIKFLSYSKDEMPLRVYFFKTWDTFVGLAASFLPVATVSLEYRNHTASPELKSLSILFMWIFLVLQLRLIKGVGIFLSVIQTILTKIKWLLLFLIFVLFAFAHSFMVLLSETLPDNGKNTFTSFAQSFKNVWLMLLNDYTSLLPWTSNHLLDFLVMAFSFSTTIVTLNILIALMNNAYEETYKNANTVWIIRLAEFIVDLEYSYNPSRLDRFEDLQPKEPSYIVYTALKSNKIVKRPVIKVEDTTKLKDEKIKEFRETHFAEPQKFPMDEIVVDRS
;
A
#
# COMPACT_ATOMS: atom_id res chain seq x y z
N MET A 1 -36.82 31.21 -9.01
CA MET A 1 -35.97 30.32 -8.20
C MET A 1 -36.44 28.86 -8.22
N SER A 2 -37.41 28.49 -9.07
CA SER A 2 -37.95 27.12 -9.23
C SER A 2 -37.49 26.39 -10.51
N ASP A 3 -36.94 27.10 -11.51
CA ASP A 3 -36.74 26.52 -12.85
C ASP A 3 -35.32 26.00 -13.11
N VAL A 4 -34.37 26.29 -12.21
CA VAL A 4 -32.98 25.81 -12.31
C VAL A 4 -32.87 24.33 -11.92
N HIS A 5 -33.66 23.87 -10.95
CA HIS A 5 -33.62 22.47 -10.50
C HIS A 5 -34.18 21.44 -11.48
N ILE A 6 -34.94 21.86 -12.50
CA ILE A 6 -35.55 20.94 -13.47
C ILE A 6 -34.57 20.58 -14.60
N ILE A 7 -33.62 21.46 -14.92
CA ILE A 7 -32.62 21.25 -15.97
C ILE A 7 -31.50 20.31 -15.48
N GLU A 8 -31.05 20.46 -14.23
CA GLU A 8 -29.98 19.65 -13.61
C GLU A 8 -30.27 18.14 -13.59
N ALA A 9 -31.52 17.76 -13.30
CA ALA A 9 -31.92 16.36 -13.22
C ALA A 9 -31.95 15.68 -14.60
N ASN A 10 -32.28 16.43 -15.65
CA ASN A 10 -32.45 15.90 -17.00
C ASN A 10 -31.09 15.55 -17.64
N ASP A 11 -30.10 16.44 -17.52
CA ASP A 11 -28.77 16.21 -18.11
C ASP A 11 -27.94 15.15 -17.39
N LYS A 12 -28.08 15.07 -16.05
CA LYS A 12 -27.48 13.97 -15.27
C LYS A 12 -28.07 12.62 -15.66
N ASN A 13 -29.40 12.53 -15.76
CA ASN A 13 -30.06 11.30 -16.20
C ASN A 13 -29.64 10.95 -17.64
N ASN A 14 -29.53 11.95 -18.52
CA ASN A 14 -29.07 11.78 -19.89
C ASN A 14 -27.64 11.20 -19.99
N LEU A 15 -26.70 11.67 -19.16
CA LEU A 15 -25.33 11.13 -19.16
C LEU A 15 -25.27 9.71 -18.60
N ILE A 16 -25.89 9.47 -17.45
CA ILE A 16 -25.91 8.13 -16.82
C ILE A 16 -26.61 7.12 -17.74
N GLU A 17 -27.71 7.51 -18.35
CA GLU A 17 -28.44 6.68 -19.31
C GLU A 17 -27.62 6.45 -20.60
N ALA A 18 -26.94 7.46 -21.13
CA ALA A 18 -26.06 7.30 -22.29
C ALA A 18 -24.89 6.34 -21.99
N ILE A 19 -24.35 6.39 -20.77
CA ILE A 19 -23.33 5.44 -20.32
C ILE A 19 -23.92 4.04 -20.27
N LYS A 20 -25.01 3.82 -19.52
CA LYS A 20 -25.70 2.51 -19.40
C LYS A 20 -26.08 1.90 -20.76
N ASN A 21 -26.55 2.73 -21.69
CA ASN A 21 -26.94 2.33 -23.05
C ASN A 21 -25.76 2.19 -24.02
N ARG A 22 -24.51 2.27 -23.54
CA ARG A 22 -23.29 2.11 -24.33
C ARG A 22 -23.15 3.05 -25.53
N LYS A 23 -23.68 4.28 -25.44
CA LYS A 23 -23.63 5.30 -26.52
C LYS A 23 -22.39 6.17 -26.44
N ALA A 24 -21.23 5.63 -26.84
CA ALA A 24 -19.91 6.29 -26.71
C ALA A 24 -19.85 7.71 -27.30
N THR A 25 -20.41 7.94 -28.48
CA THR A 25 -20.41 9.25 -29.16
C THR A 25 -21.20 10.30 -28.38
N ARG A 26 -22.34 9.91 -27.81
CA ARG A 26 -23.17 10.80 -26.97
C ARG A 26 -22.48 11.12 -25.66
N VAL A 27 -21.85 10.13 -25.02
CA VAL A 27 -21.05 10.33 -23.79
C VAL A 27 -19.90 11.30 -24.04
N GLN A 28 -19.14 11.10 -25.12
CA GLN A 28 -18.03 11.96 -25.50
C GLN A 28 -18.50 13.40 -25.78
N SER A 29 -19.59 13.57 -26.53
CA SER A 29 -20.16 14.89 -26.84
C SER A 29 -20.62 15.65 -25.60
N ILE A 30 -21.23 14.96 -24.63
CA ILE A 30 -21.63 15.59 -23.36
C ILE A 30 -20.39 16.04 -22.58
N ILE A 31 -19.37 15.18 -22.47
CA ILE A 31 -18.12 15.50 -21.77
C ILE A 31 -17.38 16.66 -22.44
N ASP A 32 -17.28 16.67 -23.77
CA ASP A 32 -16.62 17.77 -24.50
C ASP A 32 -17.36 19.11 -24.28
N ASN A 33 -18.70 19.10 -24.22
CA ASN A 33 -19.49 20.29 -23.88
C ASN A 33 -19.22 20.78 -22.45
N CYS A 34 -19.15 19.86 -21.46
CA CYS A 34 -18.80 20.20 -20.09
C CYS A 34 -17.38 20.77 -19.96
N ILE A 35 -16.41 20.21 -20.70
CA ILE A 35 -15.03 20.72 -20.73
C ILE A 35 -14.96 22.12 -21.34
N GLN A 36 -15.77 22.43 -22.36
CA GLN A 36 -15.76 23.74 -23.02
C GLN A 36 -16.29 24.86 -22.11
N ASN A 37 -17.33 24.57 -21.32
CA ASN A 37 -17.98 25.59 -20.49
C ASN A 37 -17.34 25.74 -19.09
N TYR A 38 -16.63 24.71 -18.58
CA TYR A 38 -16.03 24.69 -17.24
C TYR A 38 -16.97 25.14 -16.10
N ASP A 39 -18.27 24.97 -16.31
CA ASP A 39 -19.29 25.32 -15.35
C ASP A 39 -19.29 24.30 -14.17
N PRO A 40 -19.28 24.75 -12.90
CA PRO A 40 -19.26 23.85 -11.74
C PRO A 40 -20.41 22.85 -11.69
N GLU A 41 -21.62 23.22 -12.12
CA GLU A 41 -22.80 22.33 -12.12
C GLU A 41 -22.63 21.22 -13.17
N SER A 42 -22.20 21.60 -14.38
CA SER A 42 -21.87 20.66 -15.45
C SER A 42 -20.76 19.69 -15.05
N MET A 43 -19.72 20.17 -14.36
CA MET A 43 -18.62 19.34 -13.87
C MET A 43 -19.05 18.41 -12.73
N LEU A 44 -20.00 18.83 -11.88
CA LEU A 44 -20.56 17.98 -10.82
C LEU A 44 -21.24 16.73 -11.41
N ILE A 45 -21.98 16.89 -12.51
CA ILE A 45 -22.62 15.78 -13.23
C ILE A 45 -21.56 14.78 -13.72
N VAL A 46 -20.47 15.27 -14.31
CA VAL A 46 -19.37 14.42 -14.78
C VAL A 46 -18.66 13.73 -13.62
N VAL A 47 -18.41 14.44 -12.52
CA VAL A 47 -17.75 13.90 -11.31
C VAL A 47 -18.56 12.74 -10.71
N GLU A 48 -19.87 12.88 -10.62
CA GLU A 48 -20.75 11.81 -10.13
C GLU A 48 -20.76 10.59 -11.06
N ALA A 49 -20.56 10.79 -12.37
CA ALA A 49 -20.48 9.73 -13.36
C ALA A 49 -19.10 9.07 -13.48
N LEU A 50 -18.04 9.62 -12.84
CA LEU A 50 -16.66 9.10 -12.96
C LEU A 50 -16.52 7.59 -12.66
N PRO A 51 -17.14 7.04 -11.59
CA PRO A 51 -17.03 5.60 -11.32
C PRO A 51 -17.61 4.75 -12.44
N LEU A 52 -18.71 5.22 -13.06
CA LEU A 52 -19.38 4.52 -14.17
C LEU A 52 -18.53 4.63 -15.45
N LEU A 53 -17.92 5.79 -15.69
CA LEU A 53 -16.98 6.02 -16.79
C LEU A 53 -15.71 5.18 -16.65
N ALA A 54 -15.18 5.02 -15.43
CA ALA A 54 -14.01 4.19 -15.18
C ALA A 54 -14.23 2.72 -15.60
N VAL A 55 -15.44 2.21 -15.35
CA VAL A 55 -15.79 0.83 -15.70
C VAL A 55 -16.10 0.68 -17.19
N GLN A 56 -16.85 1.60 -17.79
CA GLN A 56 -17.40 1.40 -19.15
C GLN A 56 -16.61 2.11 -20.24
N TYR A 57 -15.93 3.22 -19.93
CA TYR A 57 -15.21 4.06 -20.90
C TYR A 57 -13.88 4.61 -20.36
N PRO A 58 -12.91 3.74 -20.00
CA PRO A 58 -11.64 4.16 -19.42
C PRO A 58 -10.85 5.14 -20.30
N LYS A 59 -10.96 5.01 -21.64
CA LYS A 59 -10.32 5.93 -22.60
C LYS A 59 -10.90 7.35 -22.56
N ILE A 60 -12.23 7.47 -22.45
CA ILE A 60 -12.93 8.76 -22.36
C ILE A 60 -12.59 9.45 -21.02
N LEU A 61 -12.54 8.66 -19.94
CA LEU A 61 -12.10 9.14 -18.63
C LEU A 61 -10.66 9.68 -18.67
N SER A 62 -9.73 8.93 -19.27
CA SER A 62 -8.34 9.37 -19.43
C SER A 62 -8.24 10.67 -20.23
N TYR A 63 -9.01 10.81 -21.32
CA TYR A 63 -9.08 12.03 -22.11
C TYR A 63 -9.60 13.22 -21.29
N PHE A 64 -10.69 13.05 -20.55
CA PHE A 64 -11.26 14.07 -19.66
C PHE A 64 -10.25 14.52 -18.60
N LEU A 65 -9.61 13.58 -17.90
CA LEU A 65 -8.64 13.91 -16.85
C LEU A 65 -7.39 14.60 -17.40
N LYS A 66 -6.97 14.25 -18.61
CA LYS A 66 -5.86 14.93 -19.30
C LYS A 66 -6.19 16.40 -19.58
N LYS A 67 -7.45 16.71 -19.93
CA LYS A 67 -7.91 18.09 -20.12
C LYS A 67 -7.99 18.87 -18.81
N CYS A 68 -8.29 18.19 -17.70
CA CYS A 68 -8.30 18.80 -16.35
C CYS A 68 -6.89 19.10 -15.78
N HIS A 69 -5.81 18.60 -16.39
CA HIS A 69 -4.46 18.68 -15.83
C HIS A 69 -3.83 20.09 -15.91
N TYR A 70 -4.31 20.99 -16.78
CA TYR A 70 -3.68 22.31 -16.99
C TYR A 70 -4.71 23.44 -17.04
N ILE A 71 -5.43 23.62 -15.93
CA ILE A 71 -6.31 24.78 -15.77
C ILE A 71 -5.57 25.78 -14.89
N GLU A 72 -5.16 26.91 -15.47
CA GLU A 72 -4.49 27.98 -14.72
C GLU A 72 -5.47 28.55 -13.68
N SER A 73 -4.99 28.72 -12.45
CA SER A 73 -5.82 29.28 -11.39
C SER A 73 -6.17 30.74 -11.70
N PRO A 74 -7.45 31.17 -11.56
CA PRO A 74 -7.82 32.56 -11.76
C PRO A 74 -6.99 33.49 -10.86
N PRO A 75 -6.52 34.64 -11.37
CA PRO A 75 -5.81 35.64 -10.55
C PRO A 75 -6.75 36.16 -9.46
N GLY A 76 -6.51 35.77 -8.20
CA GLY A 76 -7.32 36.11 -7.02
C GLY A 76 -7.66 34.93 -6.11
N LEU A 77 -7.77 33.70 -6.65
CA LEU A 77 -8.02 32.50 -5.83
C LEU A 77 -6.78 32.07 -5.02
N THR A 78 -5.61 32.35 -5.58
CA THR A 78 -4.29 32.02 -5.03
C THR A 78 -3.94 32.81 -3.77
N ASP A 79 -4.37 34.07 -3.67
CA ASP A 79 -4.13 34.93 -2.50
C ASP A 79 -5.03 34.56 -1.30
N CYS A 80 -6.26 34.12 -1.57
CA CYS A 80 -7.21 33.62 -0.56
C CYS A 80 -6.82 32.24 0.02
N LEU A 81 -6.21 31.36 -0.80
CA LEU A 81 -5.79 30.04 -0.35
C LEU A 81 -4.52 30.10 0.51
N ASP A 82 -3.51 30.90 0.13
CA ASP A 82 -2.29 31.07 0.92
C ASP A 82 -2.61 31.66 2.31
N THR A 83 -3.53 32.62 2.40
CA THR A 83 -3.98 33.19 3.69
C THR A 83 -4.74 32.19 4.56
N SER A 84 -5.61 31.34 3.99
CA SER A 84 -6.34 30.31 4.76
C SER A 84 -5.46 29.17 5.29
N ILE A 85 -4.45 28.77 4.52
CA ILE A 85 -3.45 27.75 4.93
C ILE A 85 -2.56 28.30 6.06
N ILE A 86 -2.15 29.57 5.97
CA ILE A 86 -1.39 30.25 7.03
C ILE A 86 -2.24 30.39 8.31
N LYS A 87 -3.53 30.74 8.18
CA LYS A 87 -4.46 30.88 9.32
C LYS A 87 -4.76 29.56 10.03
N ARG A 88 -4.81 28.43 9.30
CA ARG A 88 -4.90 27.07 9.90
C ARG A 88 -3.64 26.71 10.68
N ARG A 89 -2.46 27.11 10.20
CA ARG A 89 -1.18 26.89 10.89
C ARG A 89 -1.09 27.67 12.20
N SER A 90 -1.55 28.93 12.20
CA SER A 90 -1.57 29.76 13.41
C SER A 90 -2.61 29.32 14.46
N LEU A 91 -3.64 28.56 14.07
CA LEU A 91 -4.65 28.02 14.99
C LEU A 91 -4.24 26.69 15.63
N LEU A 92 -3.32 25.94 15.03
CA LEU A 92 -2.74 24.72 15.63
C LEU A 92 -1.53 25.04 16.54
N ASP A 93 -0.74 26.06 16.22
CA ASP A 93 0.42 26.46 17.01
C ASP A 93 0.10 27.66 17.92
N ASN A 94 -0.52 27.39 19.07
CA ASN A 94 -0.64 28.36 20.17
C ASN A 94 0.67 28.48 20.99
N THR A 95 1.82 28.41 20.32
CA THR A 95 3.11 28.80 20.92
C THR A 95 3.76 29.87 20.05
N LYS A 96 4.13 30.98 20.70
CA LYS A 96 4.77 32.16 20.11
C LYS A 96 6.04 31.78 19.36
N ILE A 97 5.95 31.48 18.07
CA ILE A 97 7.10 31.41 17.18
C ILE A 97 7.28 32.80 16.57
N LYS A 98 8.36 33.48 16.98
CA LYS A 98 8.87 34.68 16.32
C LYS A 98 9.06 34.37 14.84
N THR A 99 8.45 35.19 13.98
CA THR A 99 8.63 35.20 12.53
C THR A 99 10.12 35.26 12.18
N TYR A 100 10.68 34.13 11.74
CA TYR A 100 11.91 34.13 10.97
C TYR A 100 11.56 34.49 9.53
N ASP A 101 12.04 35.66 9.13
CA ASP A 101 12.00 36.18 7.77
C ASP A 101 12.87 35.28 6.88
N VAL A 102 12.24 34.29 6.23
CA VAL A 102 12.90 33.48 5.21
C VAL A 102 13.05 34.37 3.97
N LYS A 103 14.24 34.94 3.81
CA LYS A 103 14.72 35.58 2.58
C LYS A 103 14.29 34.74 1.37
N ARG A 104 13.35 35.28 0.58
CA ARG A 104 12.95 34.78 -0.74
C ARG A 104 14.21 34.57 -1.59
N ASN A 105 14.57 33.32 -1.81
CA ASN A 105 15.60 32.97 -2.76
C ASN A 105 15.01 33.12 -4.18
N LYS A 106 15.57 34.05 -4.95
CA LYS A 106 15.01 34.63 -6.19
C LYS A 106 15.13 33.72 -7.43
N ASN A 107 15.26 32.41 -7.25
CA ASN A 107 15.44 31.42 -8.32
C ASN A 107 14.33 30.36 -8.31
N SER A 108 13.06 30.78 -8.25
CA SER A 108 11.93 29.87 -8.46
C SER A 108 11.77 29.60 -9.95
N TYR A 109 12.20 28.43 -10.39
CA TYR A 109 11.80 27.81 -11.66
C TYR A 109 10.29 28.01 -11.91
N LEU A 110 9.88 28.24 -13.15
CA LEU A 110 8.49 28.50 -13.57
C LEU A 110 7.53 27.40 -13.09
N THR A 111 6.96 27.60 -11.91
CA THR A 111 5.91 26.77 -11.34
C THR A 111 4.57 27.47 -11.50
N THR A 112 3.64 26.87 -12.24
CA THR A 112 2.27 27.38 -12.37
C THR A 112 1.39 26.75 -11.29
N LYS A 113 0.61 27.56 -10.57
CA LYS A 113 -0.44 27.07 -9.66
C LYS A 113 -1.65 26.64 -10.51
N CYS A 114 -1.91 25.34 -10.58
CA CYS A 114 -2.99 24.75 -11.36
C CYS A 114 -4.20 24.42 -10.46
N TYR A 115 -5.39 24.50 -11.04
CA TYR A 115 -6.68 24.31 -10.39
C TYR A 115 -7.33 22.98 -10.84
N ILE A 116 -7.93 22.23 -9.91
CA ILE A 116 -8.67 20.98 -10.18
C ILE A 116 -10.19 21.21 -10.03
N PRO A 117 -10.96 21.26 -11.14
CA PRO A 117 -12.42 21.44 -11.12
C PRO A 117 -13.17 20.12 -10.95
N LEU A 118 -13.04 19.48 -9.79
CA LEU A 118 -13.81 18.27 -9.47
C LEU A 118 -14.77 18.54 -8.30
N PRO A 119 -15.79 19.38 -8.49
CA PRO A 119 -16.77 19.66 -7.46
C PRO A 119 -17.52 18.38 -7.09
N GLY A 120 -17.74 18.15 -5.80
CA GLY A 120 -18.47 16.98 -5.32
C GLY A 120 -17.70 15.66 -5.32
N LEU A 121 -16.40 15.66 -5.65
CA LEU A 121 -15.57 14.45 -5.69
C LEU A 121 -15.53 13.71 -4.34
N PHE A 122 -15.59 14.44 -3.24
CA PHE A 122 -15.64 13.91 -1.88
C PHE A 122 -17.05 13.95 -1.27
N THR A 123 -18.03 14.55 -1.97
CA THR A 123 -19.42 14.60 -1.50
C THR A 123 -19.98 13.19 -1.48
N ARG A 124 -20.42 12.75 -0.30
CA ARG A 124 -20.99 11.42 -0.12
C ARG A 124 -22.49 11.48 -0.38
N LYS A 125 -22.92 10.82 -1.45
CA LYS A 125 -24.35 10.50 -1.69
C LYS A 125 -24.52 9.00 -1.45
N ASN A 126 -25.48 8.63 -0.60
CA ASN A 126 -25.72 7.24 -0.18
C ASN A 126 -24.49 6.57 0.46
N GLY A 127 -23.77 7.28 1.33
CA GLY A 127 -22.68 6.73 2.13
C GLY A 127 -21.33 6.52 1.41
N CYS A 128 -21.19 6.93 0.15
CA CYS A 128 -19.97 6.73 -0.66
C CYS A 128 -19.69 7.94 -1.57
N SER A 129 -18.46 8.47 -1.57
CA SER A 129 -18.08 9.54 -2.50
C SER A 129 -17.66 8.97 -3.87
N PRO A 130 -17.71 9.76 -4.96
CA PRO A 130 -17.12 9.35 -6.24
C PRO A 130 -15.65 8.96 -6.13
N PHE A 131 -14.88 9.66 -5.28
CA PHE A 131 -13.49 9.29 -4.97
C PHE A 131 -13.38 7.92 -4.31
N ASP A 132 -14.23 7.65 -3.30
CA ASP A 132 -14.26 6.36 -2.62
C ASP A 132 -14.51 5.25 -3.65
N LYS A 133 -15.54 5.42 -4.50
CA LYS A 133 -15.89 4.46 -5.54
C LYS A 133 -14.73 4.22 -6.51
N LEU A 134 -14.07 5.27 -6.98
CA LEU A 134 -12.90 5.15 -7.86
C LEU A 134 -11.74 4.39 -7.17
N ALA A 135 -11.48 4.69 -5.90
CA ALA A 135 -10.47 4.00 -5.10
C ALA A 135 -10.82 2.52 -4.92
N TYR A 136 -12.08 2.19 -4.61
CA TYR A 136 -12.55 0.80 -4.49
C TYR A 136 -12.55 0.03 -5.83
N LEU A 137 -12.77 0.72 -6.95
CA LEU A 137 -12.75 0.15 -8.30
C LEU A 137 -11.34 -0.07 -8.87
N HIS A 138 -10.29 0.39 -8.19
CA HIS A 138 -8.89 0.34 -8.68
C HIS A 138 -8.73 0.95 -10.08
N SER A 139 -9.39 2.08 -10.38
CA SER A 139 -9.29 2.69 -11.72
C SER A 139 -7.88 3.19 -12.00
N ILE A 140 -7.12 2.41 -12.78
CA ILE A 140 -5.75 2.75 -13.16
C ILE A 140 -5.73 4.07 -13.94
N GLU A 141 -6.68 4.28 -14.83
CA GLU A 141 -6.77 5.48 -15.67
C GLU A 141 -7.03 6.74 -14.85
N ALA A 142 -7.84 6.64 -13.79
CA ALA A 142 -8.09 7.76 -12.88
C ALA A 142 -6.83 8.14 -12.11
N PHE A 143 -6.19 7.16 -11.47
CA PHE A 143 -5.04 7.38 -10.58
C PHE A 143 -3.70 7.49 -11.30
N GLN A 144 -3.63 7.21 -12.61
CA GLN A 144 -2.52 7.61 -13.48
C GLN A 144 -2.49 9.12 -13.69
N SER A 145 -3.62 9.81 -13.55
CA SER A 145 -3.67 11.27 -13.70
C SER A 145 -2.89 11.95 -12.56
N PRO A 146 -2.00 12.92 -12.86
CA PRO A 146 -1.30 13.70 -11.84
C PRO A 146 -2.26 14.46 -10.91
N VAL A 147 -3.47 14.73 -11.37
CA VAL A 147 -4.56 15.31 -10.58
C VAL A 147 -4.87 14.42 -9.37
N PHE A 148 -5.16 13.13 -9.60
CA PHE A 148 -5.49 12.20 -8.52
C PHE A 148 -4.27 11.88 -7.64
N GLU A 149 -3.07 11.82 -8.21
CA GLU A 149 -1.83 11.70 -7.42
C GLU A 149 -1.68 12.89 -6.45
N ALA A 150 -1.87 14.13 -6.93
CA ALA A 150 -1.80 15.32 -6.08
C ALA A 150 -2.86 15.32 -4.97
N ILE A 151 -4.10 14.91 -5.30
CA ILE A 151 -5.19 14.76 -4.34
C ILE A 151 -4.82 13.79 -3.21
N VAL A 152 -4.37 12.58 -3.59
CA VAL A 152 -4.01 11.52 -2.64
C VAL A 152 -2.85 11.98 -1.77
N MET A 153 -1.83 12.61 -2.36
CA MET A 153 -0.66 13.10 -1.62
C MET A 153 -1.00 14.23 -0.66
N GLN A 154 -1.92 15.12 -1.04
CA GLN A 154 -2.39 16.19 -0.16
C GLN A 154 -3.14 15.62 1.05
N LYS A 155 -4.07 14.68 0.81
CA LYS A 155 -4.79 14.00 1.89
C LYS A 155 -3.84 13.19 2.77
N LEU A 156 -2.89 12.47 2.16
CA LEU A 156 -1.88 11.72 2.88
C LEU A 156 -1.08 12.61 3.82
N ARG A 157 -0.71 13.85 3.43
CA ARG A 157 0.02 14.76 4.30
C ARG A 157 -0.72 15.07 5.61
N VAL A 158 -2.05 15.19 5.56
CA VAL A 158 -2.87 15.41 6.76
C VAL A 158 -2.86 14.19 7.69
N TYR A 159 -2.89 12.98 7.11
CA TYR A 159 -2.92 11.74 7.88
C TYR A 159 -1.54 11.15 8.21
N SER A 160 -0.48 11.64 7.54
CA SER A 160 0.88 11.13 7.67
C SER A 160 1.41 11.31 9.09
N ASP A 161 1.18 12.49 9.68
CA ASP A 161 1.65 12.79 11.04
C ASP A 161 0.95 11.88 12.06
N MET A 162 -0.38 11.74 11.94
CA MET A 162 -1.16 10.82 12.76
C MET A 162 -0.71 9.37 12.61
N HIS A 163 -0.48 8.90 11.38
CA HIS A 163 0.01 7.54 11.13
C HIS A 163 1.41 7.32 11.69
N SER A 164 2.30 8.29 11.55
CA SER A 164 3.65 8.21 12.11
C SER A 164 3.61 8.07 13.63
N ALA A 165 2.71 8.79 14.32
CA ALA A 165 2.51 8.65 15.75
C ALA A 165 1.98 7.25 16.13
N ILE A 166 1.04 6.71 15.36
CA ILE A 166 0.52 5.34 15.55
C ILE A 166 1.62 4.29 15.32
N LEU A 167 2.48 4.48 14.32
CA LEU A 167 3.61 3.60 14.04
C LEU A 167 4.62 3.61 15.19
N VAL A 168 4.99 4.80 15.69
CA VAL A 168 5.88 4.93 16.85
C VAL A 168 5.28 4.26 18.08
N TYR A 169 3.99 4.52 18.34
CA TYR A 169 3.25 3.86 19.42
C TYR A 169 3.29 2.33 19.29
N TYR A 170 3.07 1.82 18.08
CA TYR A 170 3.13 0.39 17.81
C TYR A 170 4.54 -0.20 18.03
N ILE A 171 5.60 0.50 17.62
CA ILE A 171 6.99 0.09 17.86
C ILE A 171 7.30 0.04 19.36
N ILE A 172 6.78 0.99 20.15
CA ILE A 172 6.90 0.98 21.62
C ILE A 172 6.21 -0.27 22.19
N HIS A 173 4.95 -0.52 21.82
CA HIS A 173 4.22 -1.71 22.25
C HIS A 173 4.97 -3.00 21.85
N PHE A 174 5.48 -3.07 20.63
CA PHE A 174 6.24 -4.22 20.16
C PHE A 174 7.53 -4.45 20.93
N SER A 175 8.29 -3.38 21.19
CA SER A 175 9.53 -3.46 21.97
C SER A 175 9.26 -3.90 23.41
N LEU A 176 8.19 -3.38 24.04
CA LEU A 176 7.75 -3.80 25.36
C LEU A 176 7.37 -5.28 25.39
N PHE A 177 6.59 -5.75 24.41
CA PHE A 177 6.20 -7.15 24.31
C PHE A 177 7.42 -8.08 24.17
N VAL A 178 8.34 -7.76 23.27
CA VAL A 178 9.57 -8.55 23.08
C VAL A 178 10.44 -8.54 24.33
N ALA A 179 10.55 -7.40 25.02
CA ALA A 179 11.28 -7.29 26.27
C ALA A 179 10.64 -8.14 27.39
N VAL A 180 9.30 -8.20 27.46
CA VAL A 180 8.58 -9.08 28.39
C VAL A 180 8.92 -10.54 28.09
N ILE A 181 8.74 -10.98 26.84
CA ILE A 181 8.98 -12.38 26.45
C ILE A 181 10.44 -12.81 26.63
N SER A 182 11.39 -11.90 26.42
CA SER A 182 12.82 -12.19 26.58
C SER A 182 13.24 -12.32 28.05
N ASN A 183 12.49 -11.71 28.98
CA ASN A 183 12.82 -11.69 30.40
C ASN A 183 11.94 -12.61 31.26
N THR A 184 11.06 -13.43 30.67
CA THR A 184 10.05 -14.23 31.41
C THR A 184 10.61 -15.18 32.46
N ASN A 185 11.91 -15.51 32.41
CA ASN A 185 12.53 -16.42 33.36
C ASN A 185 12.92 -15.75 34.69
N ASN A 186 12.89 -14.42 34.77
CA ASN A 186 13.21 -13.68 35.99
C ASN A 186 11.90 -13.27 36.68
N THR A 187 11.66 -13.68 37.92
CA THR A 187 10.44 -13.34 38.68
C THR A 187 10.53 -11.98 39.38
N ASP A 188 11.35 -11.06 38.87
CA ASP A 188 11.60 -9.77 39.49
C ASP A 188 10.41 -8.81 39.33
N THR A 189 10.19 -7.94 40.33
CA THR A 189 9.18 -6.86 40.33
C THR A 189 9.26 -5.94 39.10
N ARG A 190 10.46 -5.81 38.51
CA ARG A 190 10.69 -5.07 37.27
C ARG A 190 9.99 -5.70 36.06
N ASN A 191 9.88 -7.02 36.01
CA ASN A 191 9.19 -7.71 34.92
C ASN A 191 7.67 -7.56 35.03
N GLU A 192 7.13 -7.54 36.25
CA GLU A 192 5.72 -7.27 36.49
C GLU A 192 5.31 -5.89 35.96
N SER A 193 6.12 -4.86 36.23
CA SER A 193 5.90 -3.51 35.68
C SER A 193 5.94 -3.46 34.14
N LEU A 194 6.86 -4.21 33.51
CA LEU A 194 6.93 -4.33 32.05
C LEU A 194 5.71 -5.06 31.47
N MET A 195 5.23 -6.11 32.14
CA MET A 195 4.01 -6.83 31.74
C MET A 195 2.78 -5.93 31.80
N ILE A 196 2.59 -5.20 32.92
CA ILE A 196 1.49 -4.25 33.09
C ILE A 196 1.55 -3.16 32.00
N SER A 197 2.74 -2.63 31.73
CA SER A 197 2.94 -1.64 30.66
C SER A 197 2.58 -2.23 29.29
N SER A 198 3.08 -3.42 28.96
CA SER A 198 2.77 -4.08 27.69
C SER A 198 1.26 -4.35 27.51
N LEU A 199 0.55 -4.73 28.58
CA LEU A 199 -0.91 -4.94 28.58
C LEU A 199 -1.67 -3.65 28.37
N PHE A 200 -1.26 -2.55 29.02
CA PHE A 200 -1.85 -1.23 28.83
C PHE A 200 -1.73 -0.78 27.37
N PHE A 201 -0.51 -0.84 26.83
CA PHE A 201 -0.27 -0.44 25.45
C PHE A 201 -1.00 -1.34 24.44
N GLY A 202 -1.02 -2.65 24.70
CA GLY A 202 -1.71 -3.64 23.85
C GLY A 202 -3.23 -3.53 23.90
N SER A 203 -3.81 -3.16 25.05
CA SER A 203 -5.25 -2.97 25.16
C SER A 203 -5.72 -1.77 24.32
N PHE A 204 -4.93 -0.71 24.26
CA PHE A 204 -5.21 0.44 23.39
C PHE A 204 -5.00 0.12 21.90
N THR A 205 -4.02 -0.73 21.51
CA THR A 205 -3.94 -1.20 20.11
C THR A 205 -5.17 -2.02 19.72
N ILE A 206 -5.62 -2.94 20.59
CA ILE A 206 -6.85 -3.71 20.39
C ILE A 206 -8.05 -2.78 20.22
N LEU A 207 -8.20 -1.78 21.08
CA LEU A 207 -9.31 -0.82 20.98
C LEU A 207 -9.25 -0.06 19.65
N SER A 208 -8.08 0.48 19.29
CA SER A 208 -7.90 1.25 18.05
C SER A 208 -8.21 0.43 16.80
N ILE A 209 -7.67 -0.79 16.71
CA ILE A 209 -7.87 -1.68 15.56
C ILE A 209 -9.27 -2.30 15.58
N GLY A 210 -9.82 -2.59 16.75
CA GLY A 210 -11.18 -3.08 16.95
C GLY A 210 -12.22 -2.08 16.48
N ILE A 211 -12.07 -0.79 16.81
CA ILE A 211 -12.93 0.28 16.28
C ILE A 211 -12.86 0.30 14.75
N ARG A 212 -11.66 0.26 14.15
CA ARG A 212 -11.51 0.20 12.68
C ARG A 212 -12.19 -1.04 12.08
N ALA A 213 -12.08 -2.19 12.72
CA ALA A 213 -12.69 -3.43 12.27
C ALA A 213 -14.24 -3.37 12.34
N ILE A 214 -14.80 -2.87 13.44
CA ILE A 214 -16.24 -2.68 13.61
C ILE A 214 -16.78 -1.70 12.56
N VAL A 215 -16.08 -0.58 12.36
CA VAL A 215 -16.46 0.42 11.36
C VAL A 215 -16.45 -0.19 9.95
N LYS A 216 -15.44 -1.00 9.60
CA LYS A 216 -15.41 -1.75 8.33
C LYS A 216 -16.55 -2.75 8.22
N LEU A 217 -16.93 -3.41 9.31
CA LEU A 217 -18.07 -4.34 9.35
C LEU A 217 -19.40 -3.60 9.15
N ILE A 218 -19.61 -2.47 9.83
CA ILE A 218 -20.80 -1.61 9.63
C ILE A 218 -20.89 -1.17 8.18
N LYS A 219 -19.75 -0.79 7.58
CA LYS A 219 -19.68 -0.47 6.14
C LYS A 219 -20.13 -1.66 5.31
N PHE A 220 -19.58 -2.85 5.55
CA PHE A 220 -19.98 -4.05 4.81
C PHE A 220 -21.49 -4.30 4.90
N LEU A 221 -22.09 -4.18 6.09
CA LEU A 221 -23.53 -4.37 6.30
C LEU A 221 -24.36 -3.28 5.61
N SER A 222 -23.92 -2.02 5.64
CA SER A 222 -24.61 -0.91 4.98
C SER A 222 -24.55 -1.01 3.46
N TYR A 223 -23.42 -1.45 2.89
CA TYR A 223 -23.21 -1.55 1.44
C TYR A 223 -23.79 -2.81 0.82
N SER A 224 -24.08 -3.84 1.62
CA SER A 224 -24.77 -5.04 1.13
C SER A 224 -26.16 -4.74 0.53
N LYS A 225 -26.70 -3.54 0.72
CA LYS A 225 -27.95 -3.07 0.10
C LYS A 225 -27.79 -2.53 -1.34
N ASP A 226 -26.59 -2.11 -1.77
CA ASP A 226 -26.36 -1.37 -3.02
C ASP A 226 -25.63 -2.19 -4.12
N GLU A 227 -25.99 -3.46 -4.32
CA GLU A 227 -25.55 -4.32 -5.44
C GLU A 227 -24.02 -4.51 -5.62
N MET A 228 -23.17 -4.26 -4.62
CA MET A 228 -21.74 -4.61 -4.72
C MET A 228 -21.53 -6.12 -4.49
N PRO A 229 -20.75 -6.80 -5.35
CA PRO A 229 -20.54 -8.25 -5.22
C PRO A 229 -19.75 -8.60 -3.95
N LEU A 230 -20.35 -9.45 -3.10
CA LEU A 230 -19.83 -9.96 -1.83
C LEU A 230 -18.37 -10.47 -1.89
N ARG A 231 -17.96 -11.01 -3.06
CA ARG A 231 -16.62 -11.51 -3.35
C ARG A 231 -15.53 -10.44 -3.25
N VAL A 232 -15.86 -9.15 -3.47
CA VAL A 232 -14.88 -8.06 -3.42
C VAL A 232 -14.51 -7.70 -1.98
N TYR A 233 -15.42 -7.90 -1.03
CA TYR A 233 -15.21 -7.54 0.38
C TYR A 233 -14.43 -8.61 1.17
N PHE A 234 -14.75 -9.89 1.02
CA PHE A 234 -14.13 -10.96 1.83
C PHE A 234 -12.60 -11.02 1.69
N PHE A 235 -12.08 -10.81 0.48
CA PHE A 235 -10.62 -10.79 0.23
C PHE A 235 -9.94 -9.48 0.66
N LYS A 236 -10.70 -8.42 0.93
CA LYS A 236 -10.16 -7.09 1.28
C LYS A 236 -9.95 -6.90 2.78
N THR A 237 -10.41 -7.86 3.59
CA THR A 237 -10.32 -7.83 5.07
C THR A 237 -9.02 -8.43 5.62
N TRP A 238 -8.13 -8.95 4.77
CA TRP A 238 -6.87 -9.58 5.19
C TRP A 238 -6.03 -8.66 6.10
N ASP A 239 -5.85 -7.40 5.72
CA ASP A 239 -5.10 -6.43 6.53
C ASP A 239 -5.74 -6.20 7.92
N THR A 240 -7.07 -6.20 7.99
CA THR A 240 -7.81 -6.07 9.25
C THR A 240 -7.63 -7.31 10.11
N PHE A 241 -7.69 -8.50 9.50
CA PHE A 241 -7.46 -9.77 10.20
C PHE A 241 -6.04 -9.84 10.79
N VAL A 242 -5.02 -9.53 9.99
CA VAL A 242 -3.63 -9.48 10.46
C VAL A 242 -3.46 -8.47 11.59
N GLY A 243 -4.10 -7.29 11.49
CA GLY A 243 -4.07 -6.29 12.56
C GLY A 243 -4.74 -6.76 13.85
N LEU A 244 -5.89 -7.44 13.76
CA LEU A 244 -6.57 -8.02 14.92
C LEU A 244 -5.70 -9.12 15.56
N ALA A 245 -5.14 -10.03 14.77
CA ALA A 245 -4.26 -11.08 15.27
C ALA A 245 -3.01 -10.49 15.95
N ALA A 246 -2.36 -9.51 15.31
CA ALA A 246 -1.18 -8.82 15.84
C ALA A 246 -1.45 -7.96 17.08
N SER A 247 -2.72 -7.68 17.40
CA SER A 247 -3.10 -6.95 18.62
C SER A 247 -3.56 -7.89 19.72
N PHE A 248 -4.37 -8.91 19.38
CA PHE A 248 -4.96 -9.83 20.35
C PHE A 248 -3.96 -10.86 20.86
N LEU A 249 -3.15 -11.47 19.98
CA LEU A 249 -2.21 -12.53 20.37
C LEU A 249 -1.17 -12.06 21.40
N PRO A 250 -0.50 -10.90 21.25
CA PRO A 250 0.45 -10.41 22.25
C PRO A 250 -0.21 -10.16 23.61
N VAL A 251 -1.41 -9.57 23.64
CA VAL A 251 -2.14 -9.30 24.89
C VAL A 251 -2.56 -10.60 25.56
N ALA A 252 -3.08 -11.57 24.81
CA ALA A 252 -3.41 -12.88 25.34
C ALA A 252 -2.18 -13.59 25.92
N THR A 253 -1.04 -13.50 25.22
CA THR A 253 0.24 -14.07 25.67
C THR A 253 0.69 -13.44 26.98
N VAL A 254 0.76 -12.11 27.07
CA VAL A 254 1.19 -11.43 28.31
C VAL A 254 0.19 -11.68 29.45
N SER A 255 -1.11 -11.80 29.16
CA SER A 255 -2.13 -12.08 30.19
C SER A 255 -1.96 -13.46 30.81
N LEU A 256 -1.63 -14.48 30.00
CA LEU A 256 -1.33 -15.82 30.49
C LEU A 256 -0.03 -15.84 31.29
N GLU A 257 0.98 -15.11 30.80
CA GLU A 257 2.27 -15.04 31.48
C GLU A 257 2.18 -14.31 32.83
N TYR A 258 1.42 -13.23 32.89
CA TYR A 258 1.18 -12.47 34.11
C TYR A 258 0.43 -13.27 35.18
N ARG A 259 -0.52 -14.13 34.77
CA ARG A 259 -1.32 -14.91 35.73
C ARG A 259 -0.53 -16.07 36.33
N ASN A 260 0.02 -16.93 35.47
CA ASN A 260 0.53 -18.25 35.89
C ASN A 260 1.83 -18.65 35.19
N HIS A 261 2.47 -17.78 34.39
CA HIS A 261 3.61 -18.15 33.53
C HIS A 261 3.32 -19.36 32.60
N THR A 262 2.08 -19.44 32.10
CA THR A 262 1.60 -20.60 31.32
C THR A 262 1.56 -20.35 29.81
N ALA A 263 2.09 -19.22 29.30
CA ALA A 263 2.03 -18.97 27.87
C ALA A 263 2.95 -19.94 27.13
N SER A 264 2.36 -20.72 26.22
CA SER A 264 3.10 -21.74 25.48
C SER A 264 4.13 -21.10 24.51
N PRO A 265 5.26 -21.76 24.23
CA PRO A 265 6.24 -21.26 23.25
C PRO A 265 5.66 -21.01 21.86
N GLU A 266 4.67 -21.81 21.44
CA GLU A 266 3.97 -21.65 20.18
C GLU A 266 3.19 -20.34 20.13
N LEU A 267 2.46 -20.01 21.21
CA LEU A 267 1.71 -18.75 21.27
C LEU A 267 2.64 -17.53 21.31
N LYS A 268 3.76 -17.63 22.05
CA LYS A 268 4.80 -16.59 22.10
C LYS A 268 5.38 -16.33 20.71
N SER A 269 5.81 -17.38 20.01
CA SER A 269 6.39 -17.27 18.66
C SER A 269 5.38 -16.77 17.62
N LEU A 270 4.13 -17.25 17.67
CA LEU A 270 3.07 -16.80 16.78
C LEU A 270 2.76 -15.31 16.96
N SER A 271 2.71 -14.84 18.21
CA SER A 271 2.51 -13.42 18.52
C SER A 271 3.60 -12.54 17.91
N ILE A 272 4.88 -12.91 18.09
CA ILE A 272 6.01 -12.18 17.52
C ILE A 272 5.92 -12.13 15.98
N LEU A 273 5.58 -13.26 15.35
CA LEU A 273 5.44 -13.33 13.89
C LEU A 273 4.36 -12.37 13.37
N PHE A 274 3.16 -12.40 13.95
CA PHE A 274 2.08 -11.49 13.53
C PHE A 274 2.43 -10.02 13.78
N MET A 275 3.16 -9.71 14.86
CA MET A 275 3.61 -8.35 15.10
C MET A 275 4.58 -7.85 14.01
N TRP A 276 5.54 -8.67 13.61
CA TRP A 276 6.44 -8.35 12.48
C TRP A 276 5.69 -8.16 11.17
N ILE A 277 4.77 -9.07 10.83
CA ILE A 277 3.98 -8.96 9.60
C ILE A 277 3.17 -7.66 9.62
N PHE A 278 2.53 -7.33 10.75
CA PHE A 278 1.77 -6.10 10.87
C PHE A 278 2.65 -4.86 10.77
N LEU A 279 3.86 -4.86 11.35
CA LEU A 279 4.84 -3.78 11.20
C LEU A 279 5.16 -3.54 9.72
N VAL A 280 5.46 -4.60 8.97
CA VAL A 280 5.72 -4.50 7.53
C VAL A 280 4.52 -3.90 6.80
N LEU A 281 3.29 -4.29 7.14
CA LEU A 281 2.09 -3.72 6.53
C LEU A 281 1.93 -2.22 6.84
N GLN A 282 2.38 -1.73 8.00
CA GLN A 282 2.33 -0.29 8.34
C GLN A 282 3.32 0.56 7.52
N LEU A 283 4.39 -0.05 6.98
CA LEU A 283 5.37 0.64 6.14
C LEU A 283 4.85 0.99 4.74
N ARG A 284 3.61 0.60 4.39
CA ARG A 284 3.00 0.87 3.08
C ARG A 284 2.86 2.36 2.73
N LEU A 285 2.90 3.26 3.72
CA LEU A 285 2.84 4.70 3.48
C LEU A 285 4.16 5.30 3.02
N ILE A 286 5.28 4.61 3.27
CA ILE A 286 6.59 5.06 2.84
C ILE A 286 6.75 4.73 1.36
N LYS A 287 6.93 5.73 0.49
CA LYS A 287 6.92 5.56 -0.96
C LYS A 287 7.75 4.38 -1.48
N GLY A 288 9.00 4.23 -1.02
CA GLY A 288 9.87 3.13 -1.46
C GLY A 288 9.30 1.75 -1.11
N VAL A 289 9.09 1.50 0.17
CA VAL A 289 8.59 0.20 0.68
C VAL A 289 7.14 -0.05 0.25
N GLY A 290 6.31 0.98 0.22
CA GLY A 290 4.90 0.91 -0.14
C GLY A 290 4.66 0.53 -1.59
N ILE A 291 5.50 1.01 -2.52
CA ILE A 291 5.44 0.57 -3.93
C ILE A 291 5.70 -0.94 -3.99
N PHE A 292 6.77 -1.41 -3.36
CA PHE A 292 7.12 -2.83 -3.35
C PHE A 292 6.00 -3.70 -2.75
N LEU A 293 5.46 -3.32 -1.59
CA LEU A 293 4.35 -4.03 -0.95
C LEU A 293 3.09 -4.04 -1.81
N SER A 294 2.76 -2.92 -2.46
CA SER A 294 1.57 -2.81 -3.32
C SER A 294 1.70 -3.70 -4.57
N VAL A 295 2.90 -3.80 -5.14
CA VAL A 295 3.20 -4.71 -6.26
C VAL A 295 3.04 -6.17 -5.83
N ILE A 296 3.65 -6.57 -4.71
CA ILE A 296 3.52 -7.95 -4.18
C ILE A 296 2.07 -8.32 -3.91
N GLN A 297 1.32 -7.46 -3.22
CA GLN A 297 -0.10 -7.72 -2.93
C GLN A 297 -0.92 -7.90 -4.21
N THR A 298 -0.62 -7.11 -5.25
CA THR A 298 -1.29 -7.21 -6.55
C THR A 298 -0.94 -8.51 -7.26
N ILE A 299 0.34 -8.92 -7.25
CA ILE A 299 0.80 -10.19 -7.83
C ILE A 299 0.12 -11.36 -7.12
N LEU A 300 0.17 -11.42 -5.79
CA LEU A 300 -0.48 -12.48 -5.00
C LEU A 300 -1.97 -12.59 -5.29
N THR A 301 -2.65 -11.45 -5.51
CA THR A 301 -4.07 -11.42 -5.88
C THR A 301 -4.31 -12.02 -7.28
N LYS A 302 -3.39 -11.81 -8.23
CA LYS A 302 -3.46 -12.37 -9.59
C LYS A 302 -3.24 -13.89 -9.60
N ILE A 303 -2.26 -14.39 -8.85
CA ILE A 303 -1.87 -15.82 -8.85
C ILE A 303 -2.60 -16.69 -7.80
N LYS A 304 -3.52 -16.12 -7.01
CA LYS A 304 -4.16 -16.82 -5.88
C LYS A 304 -4.85 -18.14 -6.24
N TRP A 305 -5.44 -18.24 -7.44
CA TRP A 305 -6.11 -19.47 -7.88
C TRP A 305 -5.11 -20.58 -8.16
N LEU A 306 -3.93 -20.24 -8.69
CA LEU A 306 -2.85 -21.21 -8.87
C LEU A 306 -2.29 -21.66 -7.51
N LEU A 307 -2.13 -20.74 -6.56
CA LEU A 307 -1.69 -21.10 -5.20
C LEU A 307 -2.71 -22.02 -4.50
N LEU A 308 -4.01 -21.77 -4.66
CA LEU A 308 -5.06 -22.64 -4.13
C LEU A 308 -5.03 -24.02 -4.79
N PHE A 309 -4.84 -24.07 -6.11
CA PHE A 309 -4.66 -25.33 -6.84
C PHE A 309 -3.44 -26.11 -6.33
N LEU A 310 -2.29 -25.44 -6.13
CA LEU A 310 -1.10 -26.06 -5.55
C LEU A 310 -1.40 -26.66 -4.17
N ILE A 311 -2.07 -25.94 -3.27
CA ILE A 311 -2.46 -26.46 -1.95
C ILE A 311 -3.31 -27.72 -2.08
N PHE A 312 -4.27 -27.72 -3.01
CA PHE A 312 -5.11 -28.89 -3.26
C PHE A 312 -4.31 -30.11 -3.74
N VAL A 313 -3.36 -29.89 -4.66
CA VAL A 313 -2.44 -30.94 -5.13
C VAL A 313 -1.62 -31.49 -3.96
N LEU A 314 -1.07 -30.62 -3.10
CA LEU A 314 -0.29 -31.05 -1.93
C LEU A 314 -1.14 -31.87 -0.94
N PHE A 315 -2.40 -31.49 -0.71
CA PHE A 315 -3.33 -32.26 0.12
C PHE A 315 -3.64 -33.64 -0.49
N ALA A 316 -3.87 -33.70 -1.79
CA ALA A 316 -4.14 -34.96 -2.48
C ALA A 316 -2.96 -35.93 -2.34
N PHE A 317 -1.74 -35.47 -2.60
CA PHE A 317 -0.54 -36.29 -2.45
C PHE A 317 -0.24 -36.63 -0.98
N ALA A 318 -0.40 -35.69 -0.04
CA ALA A 318 -0.24 -35.97 1.39
C ALA A 318 -1.21 -37.06 1.86
N HIS A 319 -2.46 -37.01 1.44
CA HIS A 319 -3.43 -38.04 1.76
C HIS A 319 -3.07 -39.37 1.09
N SER A 320 -2.69 -39.36 -0.19
CA SER A 320 -2.32 -40.58 -0.93
C SER A 320 -1.08 -41.26 -0.35
N PHE A 321 -0.02 -40.51 -0.04
CA PHE A 321 1.18 -41.05 0.60
C PHE A 321 0.90 -41.55 2.01
N MET A 322 0.06 -40.85 2.78
CA MET A 322 -0.36 -41.32 4.10
C MET A 322 -1.01 -42.69 3.99
N VAL A 323 -2.01 -42.85 3.13
CA VAL A 323 -2.71 -44.14 2.97
C VAL A 323 -1.72 -45.24 2.54
N LEU A 324 -0.94 -45.02 1.48
CA LEU A 324 0.00 -46.03 0.98
C LEU A 324 1.08 -46.41 2.01
N LEU A 325 1.71 -45.41 2.63
CA LEU A 325 2.86 -45.60 3.51
C LEU A 325 2.48 -45.91 4.95
N SER A 326 1.22 -45.69 5.34
CA SER A 326 0.71 -46.17 6.64
C SER A 326 0.45 -47.67 6.65
N GLU A 327 0.06 -48.25 5.51
CA GLU A 327 -0.23 -49.68 5.37
C GLU A 327 0.98 -50.51 4.95
N THR A 328 2.03 -49.87 4.41
CA THR A 328 3.27 -50.54 4.01
C THR A 328 4.35 -50.41 5.07
N LEU A 329 4.90 -51.55 5.50
CA LEU A 329 6.02 -51.59 6.43
C LEU A 329 7.26 -50.95 5.77
N PRO A 330 7.99 -50.05 6.46
CA PRO A 330 9.25 -49.53 5.95
C PRO A 330 10.30 -50.64 5.87
N ASP A 331 11.11 -50.62 4.81
CA ASP A 331 12.23 -51.56 4.67
C ASP A 331 13.27 -51.28 5.76
N ASN A 332 13.53 -49.99 6.04
CA ASN A 332 14.50 -49.53 7.03
C ASN A 332 14.05 -48.22 7.70
N GLY A 333 14.26 -48.04 9.00
CA GLY A 333 14.03 -46.75 9.67
C GLY A 333 12.59 -46.50 10.13
N LYS A 334 12.26 -45.24 10.44
CA LYS A 334 10.98 -44.86 11.07
C LYS A 334 9.97 -44.36 10.03
N ASN A 335 8.76 -44.91 10.07
CA ASN A 335 7.64 -44.41 9.28
C ASN A 335 7.18 -43.03 9.79
N THR A 336 7.20 -42.02 8.92
CA THR A 336 6.73 -40.66 9.21
C THR A 336 5.39 -40.34 8.56
N PHE A 337 4.75 -41.27 7.85
CA PHE A 337 3.47 -41.09 7.16
C PHE A 337 2.27 -41.61 7.98
N THR A 338 2.41 -41.71 9.30
CA THR A 338 1.38 -42.28 10.19
C THR A 338 0.22 -41.33 10.50
N SER A 339 0.37 -40.03 10.25
CA SER A 339 -0.68 -39.04 10.44
C SER A 339 -0.71 -38.05 9.30
N PHE A 340 -1.89 -37.49 9.01
CA PHE A 340 -2.05 -36.54 7.91
C PHE A 340 -1.17 -35.30 8.07
N ALA A 341 -1.04 -34.77 9.30
CA ALA A 341 -0.21 -33.60 9.56
C ALA A 341 1.27 -33.84 9.25
N GLN A 342 1.79 -35.01 9.64
CA GLN A 342 3.18 -35.36 9.36
C GLN A 342 3.39 -35.71 7.87
N SER A 343 2.44 -36.41 7.25
CA SER A 343 2.46 -36.66 5.81
C SER A 343 2.44 -35.35 5.00
N PHE A 344 1.58 -34.40 5.37
CA PHE A 344 1.54 -33.10 4.71
C PHE A 344 2.85 -32.33 4.89
N LYS A 345 3.46 -32.36 6.08
CA LYS A 345 4.80 -31.78 6.31
C LYS A 345 5.85 -32.43 5.40
N ASN A 346 5.83 -33.75 5.26
CA ASN A 346 6.76 -34.46 4.37
C ASN A 346 6.54 -34.07 2.90
N VAL A 347 5.30 -34.02 2.43
CA VAL A 347 4.96 -33.60 1.06
C VAL A 347 5.33 -32.14 0.81
N TRP A 348 5.19 -31.27 1.81
CA TRP A 348 5.66 -29.89 1.73
C TRP A 348 7.19 -29.81 1.56
N LEU A 349 7.95 -30.65 2.26
CA LEU A 349 9.39 -30.76 2.08
C LEU A 349 9.75 -31.32 0.70
N MET A 350 8.99 -32.30 0.19
CA MET A 350 9.16 -32.83 -1.15
C MET A 350 8.93 -31.76 -2.24
N LEU A 351 8.00 -30.83 -2.04
CA LEU A 351 7.82 -29.67 -2.94
C LEU A 351 9.09 -28.80 -3.01
N LEU A 352 9.87 -28.76 -1.93
CA LEU A 352 11.18 -28.09 -1.83
C LEU A 352 12.35 -29.01 -2.23
N ASN A 353 12.06 -30.12 -2.91
CA ASN A 353 13.03 -31.12 -3.38
C ASN A 353 13.74 -31.91 -2.26
N ASP A 354 13.14 -32.02 -1.07
CA ASP A 354 13.62 -32.87 0.02
C ASP A 354 12.76 -34.15 0.13
N TYR A 355 13.36 -35.27 -0.30
CA TYR A 355 12.73 -36.60 -0.31
C TYR A 355 13.25 -37.52 0.81
N THR A 356 13.96 -36.97 1.81
CA THR A 356 14.54 -37.77 2.91
C THR A 356 13.52 -38.62 3.65
N SER A 357 12.27 -38.14 3.73
CA SER A 357 11.16 -38.87 4.34
C SER A 357 10.81 -40.19 3.64
N LEU A 358 11.19 -40.38 2.37
CA LEU A 358 10.86 -41.57 1.57
C LEU A 358 11.97 -42.62 1.52
N LEU A 359 13.18 -42.30 2.00
CA LEU A 359 14.31 -43.23 2.07
C LEU A 359 14.00 -44.61 2.70
N PRO A 360 13.08 -44.72 3.69
CA PRO A 360 12.69 -46.02 4.25
C PRO A 360 12.05 -47.03 3.29
N TRP A 361 11.58 -46.61 2.11
CA TRP A 361 10.86 -47.46 1.16
C TRP A 361 11.62 -47.50 -0.17
N THR A 362 12.39 -48.57 -0.37
CA THR A 362 13.29 -48.74 -1.52
C THR A 362 12.75 -49.69 -2.59
N SER A 363 11.83 -50.59 -2.23
CA SER A 363 11.30 -51.61 -3.14
C SER A 363 9.86 -51.41 -3.60
N ASN A 364 9.26 -50.23 -3.35
CA ASN A 364 7.85 -49.99 -3.64
C ASN A 364 7.64 -49.28 -5.00
N HIS A 365 7.33 -50.06 -6.04
CA HIS A 365 7.10 -49.53 -7.39
C HIS A 365 5.94 -48.53 -7.49
N LEU A 366 4.89 -48.68 -6.68
CA LEU A 366 3.78 -47.72 -6.66
C LEU A 366 4.23 -46.39 -6.04
N LEU A 367 5.10 -46.44 -5.03
CA LEU A 367 5.71 -45.23 -4.46
C LEU A 367 6.56 -44.51 -5.51
N ASP A 368 7.41 -45.22 -6.25
CA ASP A 368 8.24 -44.64 -7.31
C ASP A 368 7.36 -43.92 -8.36
N PHE A 369 6.26 -44.56 -8.77
CA PHE A 369 5.29 -43.96 -9.68
C PHE A 369 4.65 -42.69 -9.10
N LEU A 370 4.21 -42.72 -7.84
CA LEU A 370 3.62 -41.55 -7.17
C LEU A 370 4.62 -40.40 -7.01
N VAL A 371 5.89 -40.69 -6.71
CA VAL A 371 6.97 -39.70 -6.63
C VAL A 371 7.22 -39.07 -7.99
N MET A 372 7.27 -39.88 -9.05
CA MET A 372 7.41 -39.40 -10.42
C MET A 372 6.23 -38.51 -10.83
N ALA A 373 5.00 -38.94 -10.54
CA ALA A 373 3.78 -38.16 -10.79
C ALA A 373 3.75 -36.85 -9.97
N PHE A 374 4.19 -36.88 -8.71
CA PHE A 374 4.30 -35.70 -7.85
C PHE A 374 5.31 -34.70 -8.40
N SER A 375 6.52 -35.14 -8.73
CA SER A 375 7.58 -34.28 -9.28
C SER A 375 7.18 -33.68 -10.62
N PHE A 376 6.55 -34.46 -11.49
CA PHE A 376 6.00 -33.96 -12.75
C PHE A 376 4.91 -32.90 -12.53
N SER A 377 3.91 -33.19 -11.68
CA SER A 377 2.80 -32.28 -11.41
C SER A 377 3.24 -30.97 -10.74
N THR A 378 4.12 -31.06 -9.74
CA THR A 378 4.53 -29.91 -8.94
C THR A 378 5.70 -29.17 -9.57
N THR A 379 6.87 -29.79 -9.69
CA THR A 379 8.10 -29.15 -10.17
C THR A 379 8.02 -28.80 -11.65
N ILE A 380 7.60 -29.74 -12.49
CA ILE A 380 7.63 -29.54 -13.96
C ILE A 380 6.44 -28.69 -14.42
N VAL A 381 5.24 -28.94 -13.91
CA VAL A 381 4.04 -28.21 -14.36
C VAL A 381 3.76 -27.00 -13.48
N THR A 382 3.46 -27.20 -12.19
CA THR A 382 2.89 -26.14 -11.34
C THR A 382 3.89 -25.02 -11.02
N LEU A 383 5.12 -25.35 -10.64
CA LEU A 383 6.16 -24.36 -10.30
C LEU A 383 6.62 -23.57 -11.54
N ASN A 384 6.77 -24.22 -12.69
CA ASN A 384 7.12 -23.52 -13.94
C ASN A 384 6.01 -22.57 -14.39
N ILE A 385 4.74 -22.99 -14.31
CA ILE A 385 3.60 -22.10 -14.58
C ILE A 385 3.55 -20.97 -13.55
N LEU A 386 3.82 -21.24 -12.27
CA LEU A 386 3.87 -20.23 -11.22
C LEU A 386 4.93 -19.17 -11.53
N ILE A 387 6.14 -19.57 -11.90
CA ILE A 387 7.23 -18.65 -12.27
C ILE A 387 6.82 -17.81 -13.49
N ALA A 388 6.26 -18.43 -14.53
CA ALA A 388 5.82 -17.73 -15.73
C ALA A 388 4.71 -16.70 -15.43
N LEU A 389 3.70 -17.08 -14.65
CA LEU A 389 2.63 -16.17 -14.25
C LEU A 389 3.13 -15.07 -13.30
N MET A 390 4.03 -15.38 -12.37
CA MET A 390 4.65 -14.39 -11.49
C MET A 390 5.44 -13.37 -12.30
N ASN A 391 6.23 -13.81 -13.29
CA ASN A 391 7.02 -12.91 -14.13
C ASN A 391 6.11 -11.99 -14.96
N ASN A 392 5.09 -12.55 -15.62
CA ASN A 392 4.13 -11.77 -16.39
C ASN A 392 3.35 -10.77 -15.51
N ALA A 393 2.85 -11.23 -14.36
CA ALA A 393 2.14 -10.37 -13.40
C ALA A 393 3.05 -9.26 -12.84
N TYR A 394 4.32 -9.59 -12.55
CA TYR A 394 5.31 -8.63 -12.09
C TYR A 394 5.58 -7.56 -13.15
N GLU A 395 5.86 -7.94 -14.39
CA GLU A 395 6.17 -6.97 -15.46
C GLU A 395 4.98 -6.02 -15.73
N GLU A 396 3.77 -6.57 -15.79
CA GLU A 396 2.54 -5.80 -16.00
C GLU A 396 2.26 -4.82 -14.85
N THR A 397 2.40 -5.28 -13.60
CA THR A 397 2.15 -4.46 -12.42
C THR A 397 3.28 -3.45 -12.18
N TYR A 398 4.53 -3.80 -12.48
CA TYR A 398 5.69 -2.93 -12.28
C TYR A 398 5.65 -1.71 -13.21
N LYS A 399 5.16 -1.86 -14.46
CA LYS A 399 4.94 -0.75 -15.40
C LYS A 399 4.08 0.37 -14.80
N ASN A 400 3.12 0.02 -13.94
CA ASN A 400 2.21 0.94 -13.26
C ASN A 400 2.43 1.01 -11.74
N ALA A 401 3.61 0.66 -11.24
CA ALA A 401 3.85 0.46 -9.81
C ALA A 401 3.50 1.69 -8.96
N ASN A 402 3.83 2.90 -9.43
CA ASN A 402 3.48 4.14 -8.74
C ASN A 402 1.96 4.30 -8.65
N THR A 403 1.24 4.14 -9.76
CA THR A 403 -0.23 4.22 -9.79
C THR A 403 -0.88 3.19 -8.87
N VAL A 404 -0.40 1.94 -8.91
CA VAL A 404 -0.91 0.87 -8.04
C VAL A 404 -0.74 1.26 -6.57
N TRP A 405 0.42 1.82 -6.20
CA TRP A 405 0.63 2.34 -4.86
C TRP A 405 -0.28 3.52 -4.50
N ILE A 406 -0.47 4.49 -5.39
CA ILE A 406 -1.40 5.61 -5.20
C ILE A 406 -2.83 5.13 -4.98
N ILE A 407 -3.29 4.13 -5.73
CA ILE A 407 -4.60 3.49 -5.53
C ILE A 407 -4.67 2.91 -4.11
N ARG A 408 -3.67 2.13 -3.69
CA ARG A 408 -3.63 1.55 -2.33
C ARG A 408 -3.62 2.61 -1.23
N LEU A 409 -2.93 3.72 -1.45
CA LEU A 409 -2.98 4.87 -0.54
C LEU A 409 -4.36 5.51 -0.49
N ALA A 410 -5.01 5.71 -1.64
CA ALA A 410 -6.35 6.25 -1.71
C ALA A 410 -7.34 5.37 -0.93
N GLU A 411 -7.29 4.06 -1.13
CA GLU A 411 -8.10 3.11 -0.36
C GLU A 411 -7.87 3.21 1.14
N PHE A 412 -6.59 3.28 1.54
CA PHE A 412 -6.22 3.42 2.95
C PHE A 412 -6.72 4.73 3.56
N ILE A 413 -6.60 5.84 2.84
CA ILE A 413 -7.10 7.16 3.28
C ILE A 413 -8.62 7.11 3.47
N VAL A 414 -9.35 6.52 2.53
CA VAL A 414 -10.82 6.38 2.63
C VAL A 414 -11.21 5.54 3.85
N ASP A 415 -10.48 4.44 4.11
CA ASP A 415 -10.68 3.62 5.30
C ASP A 415 -10.39 4.40 6.61
N LEU A 416 -9.35 5.25 6.63
CA LEU A 416 -9.00 6.09 7.77
C LEU A 416 -10.02 7.21 8.02
N GLU A 417 -10.42 7.93 6.96
CA GLU A 417 -11.41 9.02 7.03
C GLU A 417 -12.71 8.55 7.66
N TYR A 418 -13.13 7.35 7.30
CA TYR A 418 -14.34 6.73 7.83
C TYR A 418 -14.17 6.27 9.29
N SER A 419 -12.98 5.78 9.68
CA SER A 419 -12.71 5.30 11.03
C SER A 419 -12.63 6.42 12.08
N TYR A 420 -12.03 7.57 11.72
CA TYR A 420 -11.75 8.64 12.67
C TYR A 420 -12.80 9.76 12.70
N ASN A 421 -13.66 9.85 11.69
CA ASN A 421 -14.72 10.85 11.64
C ASN A 421 -16.10 10.24 11.33
N PRO A 422 -16.63 9.34 12.18
CA PRO A 422 -17.98 8.84 12.00
C PRO A 422 -19.03 9.96 12.19
N SER A 423 -18.76 10.99 12.98
CA SER A 423 -19.69 12.12 13.22
C SER A 423 -19.74 13.15 12.10
N ARG A 424 -18.84 13.05 11.11
CA ARG A 424 -18.98 13.76 9.82
C ARG A 424 -19.99 13.09 8.88
N LEU A 425 -20.69 12.05 9.34
CA LEU A 425 -21.67 11.34 8.52
C LEU A 425 -23.01 12.06 8.34
N ASP A 426 -23.51 12.92 9.25
CA ASP A 426 -24.90 13.41 9.10
C ASP A 426 -25.24 14.80 9.66
N ARG A 427 -24.34 15.57 10.30
CA ARG A 427 -24.81 16.74 11.09
C ARG A 427 -24.20 18.11 10.88
N PHE A 428 -23.34 18.33 9.89
CA PHE A 428 -22.93 19.71 9.58
C PHE A 428 -22.59 19.84 8.10
N GLU A 429 -23.61 20.05 7.28
CA GLU A 429 -23.45 20.59 5.94
C GLU A 429 -22.92 22.05 6.01
N ASP A 430 -23.21 22.77 7.09
CA ASP A 430 -22.85 24.19 7.26
C ASP A 430 -21.51 24.47 7.98
N LEU A 431 -20.93 23.49 8.67
CA LEU A 431 -19.63 23.63 9.38
C LEU A 431 -18.53 22.75 8.76
N GLN A 432 -18.69 22.36 7.49
CA GLN A 432 -17.57 21.83 6.72
C GLN A 432 -16.40 22.82 6.82
N PRO A 433 -15.17 22.36 7.08
CA PRO A 433 -14.02 23.25 7.01
C PRO A 433 -13.71 23.51 5.54
N LYS A 434 -14.57 24.28 4.83
CA LYS A 434 -14.60 24.52 3.37
C LYS A 434 -13.65 23.54 2.70
N GLU A 435 -14.10 22.28 2.54
CA GLU A 435 -13.30 21.33 1.78
C GLU A 435 -12.96 22.06 0.49
N PRO A 436 -11.66 22.22 0.16
CA PRO A 436 -11.33 23.06 -0.95
C PRO A 436 -12.01 22.42 -2.15
N SER A 437 -13.05 23.08 -2.66
CA SER A 437 -13.71 22.75 -3.93
C SER A 437 -12.67 22.64 -5.05
N TYR A 438 -11.47 23.18 -4.77
CA TYR A 438 -10.39 23.51 -5.65
C TYR A 438 -9.05 23.11 -5.01
N ILE A 439 -8.41 22.05 -5.50
CA ILE A 439 -7.05 21.71 -5.08
C ILE A 439 -6.08 22.49 -5.96
N VAL A 440 -5.27 23.34 -5.33
CA VAL A 440 -4.18 24.05 -6.00
C VAL A 440 -2.91 23.24 -5.86
N TYR A 441 -2.40 22.76 -6.98
CA TYR A 441 -1.13 22.06 -7.03
C TYR A 441 -0.16 22.77 -7.96
N THR A 442 1.12 22.58 -7.67
CA THR A 442 2.20 23.22 -8.39
C THR A 442 2.60 22.32 -9.55
N ALA A 443 2.23 22.69 -10.77
CA ALA A 443 2.68 21.99 -11.96
C ALA A 443 3.93 22.70 -12.52
N LEU A 444 4.93 21.92 -12.90
CA LEU A 444 6.03 22.42 -13.73
C LEU A 444 5.42 22.75 -15.09
N LYS A 445 5.57 24.00 -15.54
CA LYS A 445 5.07 24.43 -16.85
C LYS A 445 5.86 23.66 -17.92
N SER A 446 5.31 22.55 -18.42
CA SER A 446 5.97 21.81 -19.50
C SER A 446 5.79 22.58 -20.81
N ASN A 447 6.67 23.54 -21.06
CA ASN A 447 6.90 23.99 -22.43
C ASN A 447 7.91 23.03 -23.08
N LYS A 448 7.51 22.52 -24.25
CA LYS A 448 8.32 22.01 -25.36
C LYS A 448 9.85 21.97 -25.12
N ILE A 449 10.47 20.83 -25.49
CA ILE A 449 11.93 20.53 -25.59
C ILE A 449 12.46 19.98 -24.24
N VAL A 450 12.82 18.72 -24.00
CA VAL A 450 13.51 17.65 -24.76
C VAL A 450 13.06 16.29 -24.19
N LYS A 451 12.73 15.30 -25.04
CA LYS A 451 12.89 13.88 -24.66
C LYS A 451 14.37 13.70 -24.35
N ARG A 452 14.80 13.66 -23.09
CA ARG A 452 16.17 13.20 -22.79
C ARG A 452 16.27 11.77 -23.34
N PRO A 453 17.26 11.46 -24.21
CA PRO A 453 17.55 10.07 -24.50
C PRO A 453 17.90 9.40 -23.17
N VAL A 454 17.40 8.20 -22.99
CA VAL A 454 17.87 7.29 -21.95
C VAL A 454 19.36 7.08 -22.21
N ILE A 455 20.21 7.82 -21.50
CA ILE A 455 21.62 7.52 -21.43
C ILE A 455 21.68 6.24 -20.59
N LYS A 456 22.07 5.14 -21.25
CA LYS A 456 22.48 3.91 -20.58
C LYS A 456 23.51 4.28 -19.51
N VAL A 457 23.27 3.79 -18.29
CA VAL A 457 24.18 3.94 -17.15
C VAL A 457 25.43 3.11 -17.45
N GLU A 458 26.42 3.70 -18.13
CA GLU A 458 27.74 3.09 -18.28
C GLU A 458 28.91 4.08 -18.42
N ASP A 459 28.67 5.39 -18.58
CA ASP A 459 29.75 6.38 -18.81
C ASP A 459 29.98 7.42 -17.70
N THR A 460 29.31 7.31 -16.54
CA THR A 460 29.50 8.28 -15.43
C THR A 460 30.71 7.99 -14.54
N THR A 461 31.36 6.83 -14.68
CA THR A 461 32.58 6.48 -13.94
C THR A 461 33.83 7.09 -14.58
N LYS A 462 33.94 7.09 -15.92
CA LYS A 462 35.14 7.62 -16.62
C LYS A 462 35.29 9.14 -16.51
N LEU A 463 34.17 9.89 -16.51
CA LEU A 463 34.21 11.35 -16.47
C LEU A 463 34.55 11.92 -15.06
N LYS A 464 34.38 11.12 -14.01
CA LYS A 464 34.80 11.50 -12.64
C LYS A 464 36.30 11.30 -12.45
N ASP A 465 36.87 10.25 -13.04
CA ASP A 465 38.29 9.94 -12.90
C ASP A 465 39.18 10.92 -13.67
N GLU A 466 38.76 11.39 -14.86
CA GLU A 466 39.51 12.43 -15.60
C GLU A 466 39.51 13.79 -14.89
N LYS A 467 38.38 14.20 -14.30
CA LYS A 467 38.31 15.47 -13.56
C LYS A 467 39.02 15.45 -12.21
N ILE A 468 39.14 14.28 -11.58
CA ILE A 468 39.95 14.11 -10.37
C ILE A 468 41.45 14.15 -10.71
N LYS A 469 41.84 13.67 -11.89
CA LYS A 469 43.23 13.72 -12.37
C LYS A 469 43.66 15.14 -12.76
N GLU A 470 42.80 15.89 -13.45
CA GLU A 470 43.02 17.30 -13.80
C GLU A 470 43.08 18.23 -12.56
N PHE A 471 42.33 17.90 -11.49
CA PHE A 471 42.39 18.62 -10.21
C PHE A 471 43.67 18.33 -9.42
N ARG A 472 44.23 17.11 -9.51
CA ARG A 472 45.52 16.76 -8.87
C ARG A 472 46.73 17.40 -9.56
N GLU A 473 46.68 17.55 -10.88
CA GLU A 473 47.78 18.12 -11.67
C GLU A 473 47.86 19.65 -11.61
N THR A 474 46.77 20.33 -11.20
CA THR A 474 46.71 21.80 -11.12
C THR A 474 46.95 22.38 -9.72
N HIS A 475 46.89 21.58 -8.65
CA HIS A 475 46.88 22.09 -7.26
C HIS A 475 48.00 21.55 -6.34
N PHE A 476 48.94 20.76 -6.87
CA PHE A 476 50.15 20.36 -6.14
C PHE A 476 51.39 20.63 -6.99
N ALA A 477 51.78 21.90 -7.08
CA ALA A 477 53.14 22.26 -7.47
C ALA A 477 54.08 22.02 -6.28
N GLU A 478 55.24 21.42 -6.59
CA GLU A 478 56.33 21.04 -5.68
C GLU A 478 56.69 22.10 -4.64
N PRO A 479 57.07 21.72 -3.40
CA PRO A 479 57.96 22.54 -2.61
C PRO A 479 59.42 22.33 -3.05
N GLN A 480 60.09 23.46 -3.16
CA GLN A 480 61.49 23.70 -3.52
C GLN A 480 62.50 22.80 -2.80
N LYS A 481 63.51 22.34 -3.56
CA LYS A 481 64.80 21.86 -3.06
C LYS A 481 65.61 23.03 -2.47
N PHE A 482 66.21 22.81 -1.30
CA PHE A 482 67.52 23.34 -0.92
C PHE A 482 68.36 22.23 -0.25
N PRO A 483 69.69 22.24 -0.42
CA PRO A 483 70.55 21.08 -0.18
C PRO A 483 71.12 21.07 1.25
N MET A 484 71.37 19.90 1.80
CA MET A 484 72.37 19.69 2.86
C MET A 484 72.77 18.20 2.93
N ASP A 485 73.97 17.94 2.42
CA ASP A 485 75.08 17.16 2.99
C ASP A 485 74.88 15.79 3.66
N GLU A 486 75.71 14.87 3.15
CA GLU A 486 76.35 13.70 3.77
C GLU A 486 76.17 13.51 5.28
N ILE A 487 75.61 12.36 5.69
CA ILE A 487 76.19 11.54 6.77
C ILE A 487 76.07 10.05 6.40
N VAL A 488 77.24 9.44 6.25
CA VAL A 488 77.53 8.00 6.24
C VAL A 488 77.30 7.43 7.64
N VAL A 489 76.51 6.35 7.78
CA VAL A 489 76.81 5.26 8.74
C VAL A 489 76.31 3.93 8.18
N ASP A 490 77.28 3.06 7.92
CA ASP A 490 77.18 1.63 7.62
C ASP A 490 77.22 0.81 8.92
N ARG A 491 76.91 -0.49 8.79
CA ARG A 491 77.02 -1.63 9.75
C ARG A 491 75.77 -1.84 10.61
N SER A 492 75.20 -3.03 10.71
CA SER A 492 75.62 -4.41 10.39
C SER A 492 74.42 -5.33 10.39
#